data_AF-A0A820RYA3-F1
#
_entry.id   AF-A0A820RYA3-F1
#
_cell.length_a   1.000
_cell.length_b   1.000
_cell.length_c   1.000
_cell.angle_alpha   90.00
_cell.angle_beta   90.00
_cell.angle_gamma   90.00
#
_symmetry.space_group_name_H-M   'P 1'
#
loop_
_entity.id
_entity.type
_entity.pdbx_description
1 polymer ?
#
loop_
_entity_poly.entity_id
_entity_poly.type
_entity_poly.pdbx_seq_one_letter_code
_entity_poly.pdbx_strand_id
1 'polypeptide(L)'
;LNKNVLGSGQPVRNCHECPDGPQCGHSDYLDTSHCPIKECNTTCLVFDTFDKPNDDLQCYQSFCAPPDSDDFHIDTHRVEIEGLLYLDKKPYTFELWEVDIYCRADDCSRPEIFTEVSY
;
A
#
# COMPACT_ATOMS: atom_id res chain seq x y z
N LEU A 1 6.52 -5.29 -13.46
CA LEU A 1 5.96 -5.81 -12.19
C LEU A 1 7.06 -6.56 -11.45
N ASN A 2 7.49 -6.03 -10.30
CA ASN A 2 8.51 -6.64 -9.45
C ASN A 2 8.01 -8.01 -8.95
N LYS A 3 8.90 -9.01 -8.91
CA LYS A 3 8.58 -10.38 -8.43
C LYS A 3 8.09 -10.44 -6.97
N ASN A 4 8.17 -9.32 -6.24
CA ASN A 4 7.77 -9.21 -4.83
C ASN A 4 6.25 -9.17 -4.64
N VAL A 5 5.49 -8.60 -5.58
CA VAL A 5 4.02 -8.53 -5.47
C VAL A 5 3.36 -9.86 -5.87
N LEU A 6 4.03 -10.64 -6.74
CA LEU A 6 3.48 -11.91 -7.23
C LEU A 6 3.49 -13.03 -6.17
N GLY A 7 4.20 -12.84 -5.05
CA GLY A 7 4.19 -13.73 -3.88
C GLY A 7 4.42 -15.21 -4.20
N SER A 8 4.21 -16.06 -3.19
CA SER A 8 4.17 -17.52 -3.36
C SER A 8 2.73 -18.08 -3.29
N GLY A 9 1.75 -17.19 -3.13
CA GLY A 9 0.38 -17.53 -2.76
C GLY A 9 0.21 -18.03 -1.30
N GLN A 10 1.32 -18.19 -0.56
CA GLN A 10 1.30 -18.51 0.87
C GLN A 10 1.06 -17.25 1.70
N PRO A 11 0.42 -17.35 2.87
CA PRO A 11 0.26 -16.22 3.77
C PRO A 11 1.57 -15.47 3.98
N VAL A 12 1.49 -14.15 4.09
CA VAL A 12 2.64 -13.36 4.51
C VAL A 12 3.07 -13.81 5.92
N ARG A 13 4.32 -13.60 6.30
CA ARG A 13 4.72 -13.86 7.69
C ARG A 13 4.54 -12.63 8.55
N ASN A 14 4.89 -11.47 7.99
CA ASN A 14 4.99 -10.22 8.71
C ASN A 14 4.41 -9.06 7.90
N CYS A 15 3.68 -8.16 8.56
CA CYS A 15 3.11 -6.94 7.99
C CYS A 15 3.41 -5.77 8.94
N HIS A 16 3.69 -4.58 8.41
CA HIS A 16 3.64 -3.36 9.22
C HIS A 16 2.19 -3.16 9.70
N GLU A 17 2.00 -2.79 10.97
CA GLU A 17 0.68 -2.68 11.58
C GLU A 17 0.42 -1.25 12.09
N CYS A 18 -0.38 -0.51 11.33
CA CYS A 18 -0.93 0.80 11.69
C CYS A 18 -2.46 0.84 11.49
N PRO A 19 -3.23 0.07 12.28
CA PRO A 19 -4.68 -0.01 12.14
C PRO A 19 -5.41 1.26 12.58
N ASP A 20 -4.78 2.10 13.42
CA ASP A 20 -5.42 3.31 13.99
C ASP A 20 -5.55 4.46 12.97
N GLY A 21 -4.90 4.34 11.81
CA GLY A 21 -5.02 5.28 10.69
C GLY A 21 -3.70 5.44 9.91
N PRO A 22 -3.77 6.11 8.74
CA PRO A 22 -2.60 6.36 7.93
C PRO A 22 -1.56 7.22 8.67
N GLN A 23 -0.29 6.90 8.48
CA GLN A 23 0.85 7.69 8.94
C GLN A 23 1.36 8.53 7.78
N CYS A 24 1.39 9.85 7.97
CA CYS A 24 1.71 10.81 6.92
C CYS A 24 3.01 11.55 7.19
N GLY A 25 3.83 11.74 6.15
CA GLY A 25 5.03 12.59 6.23
C GLY A 25 5.78 12.69 4.90
N HIS A 26 6.85 13.49 4.89
CA HIS A 26 7.68 13.71 3.71
C HIS A 26 8.85 12.70 3.58
N SER A 27 9.33 12.17 4.71
CA SER A 27 10.41 11.17 4.77
C SER A 27 10.31 10.39 6.07
N ASP A 28 10.72 9.13 6.08
CA ASP A 28 10.81 8.28 7.28
C ASP A 28 9.51 8.20 8.13
N TYR A 29 8.34 8.45 7.51
CA TYR A 29 7.03 8.42 8.17
C TYR A 29 6.60 7.02 8.62
N LEU A 30 7.35 6.01 8.18
CA LEU A 30 7.29 4.63 8.65
C LEU A 30 8.48 4.33 9.55
N ASP A 31 8.61 5.06 10.66
CA ASP A 31 9.41 4.53 11.75
C ASP A 31 8.68 3.30 12.32
N THR A 32 9.45 2.25 12.58
CA THR A 32 9.06 1.05 13.32
C THR A 32 8.34 1.33 14.65
N SER A 33 8.48 2.55 15.20
CA SER A 33 7.75 3.03 16.37
C SER A 33 6.27 3.35 16.11
N HIS A 34 5.89 3.73 14.88
CA HIS A 34 4.53 4.09 14.50
C HIS A 34 3.79 2.91 13.84
N CYS A 35 4.49 2.16 12.98
CA CYS A 35 3.97 0.99 12.30
C CYS A 35 4.84 -0.24 12.61
N PRO A 36 4.75 -0.83 13.81
CA PRO A 36 5.56 -1.98 14.15
C PRO A 36 5.26 -3.16 13.22
N ILE A 37 6.29 -3.92 12.88
CA ILE A 37 6.14 -5.17 12.16
C ILE A 37 5.57 -6.23 13.11
N LYS A 38 4.43 -6.82 12.77
CA LYS A 38 3.83 -7.94 13.52
C LYS A 38 3.63 -9.15 12.62
N GLU A 39 3.47 -10.31 13.26
CA GLU A 39 3.12 -11.55 12.58
C GLU A 39 1.73 -11.42 11.93
N CYS A 40 1.62 -11.80 10.66
CA CYS A 40 0.40 -11.68 9.87
C CYS A 40 0.19 -12.93 9.00
N ASN A 41 -0.48 -13.96 9.51
CA ASN A 41 -0.66 -15.23 8.79
C ASN A 41 -1.80 -15.21 7.75
N THR A 42 -1.95 -14.12 6.99
CA THR A 42 -2.97 -13.98 5.93
C THR A 42 -2.47 -13.08 4.78
N THR A 43 -3.31 -12.18 4.26
CA THR A 43 -2.95 -11.08 3.36
C THR A 43 -2.59 -9.82 4.16
N CYS A 44 -1.48 -9.18 3.81
CA CYS A 44 -1.15 -7.83 4.25
C CYS A 44 -1.78 -6.83 3.28
N LEU A 45 -2.52 -5.87 3.80
CA LEU A 45 -3.11 -4.77 3.05
C LEU A 45 -2.22 -3.55 3.24
N VAL A 46 -1.91 -2.87 2.14
CA VAL A 46 -0.98 -1.74 2.10
C VAL A 46 -1.58 -0.66 1.22
N PHE A 47 -1.73 0.53 1.77
CA PHE A 47 -2.37 1.68 1.16
C PHE A 47 -1.37 2.81 1.13
N ASP A 48 -1.22 3.43 -0.04
CA ASP A 48 -0.43 4.64 -0.21
C ASP A 48 -1.33 5.73 -0.79
N THR A 49 -1.76 6.63 0.08
CA THR A 49 -2.62 7.75 -0.25
C THR A 49 -1.77 9.01 -0.43
N PHE A 50 -1.85 9.62 -1.60
CA PHE A 50 -1.25 10.91 -1.87
C PHE A 50 -2.18 11.99 -1.31
N ASP A 51 -1.96 12.40 -0.04
CA ASP A 51 -2.80 13.41 0.58
C ASP A 51 -2.55 14.77 -0.06
N LYS A 52 -3.65 15.41 -0.47
CA LYS A 52 -3.82 16.75 -1.06
C LYS A 52 -2.66 17.27 -1.93
N PRO A 53 -2.93 17.66 -3.20
CA PRO A 53 -1.95 18.30 -4.08
C PRO A 53 -1.26 19.56 -3.52
N ASN A 54 -1.78 20.13 -2.41
CA ASN A 54 -1.26 21.33 -1.78
C ASN A 54 -0.31 21.06 -0.60
N ASP A 55 -0.31 19.87 0.00
CA ASP A 55 0.43 19.58 1.24
C ASP A 55 1.64 18.65 1.01
N ASP A 56 1.80 18.04 -0.18
CA ASP A 56 2.94 17.20 -0.59
C ASP A 56 3.31 16.12 0.45
N LEU A 57 2.29 15.55 1.10
CA LEU A 57 2.43 14.50 2.10
C LEU A 57 2.08 13.14 1.50
N GLN A 58 2.93 12.15 1.77
CA GLN A 58 2.63 10.76 1.49
C GLN A 58 2.05 10.13 2.76
N CYS A 59 0.85 9.58 2.66
CA CYS A 59 0.15 8.92 3.75
C CYS A 59 0.12 7.43 3.50
N TYR A 60 0.65 6.66 4.44
CA TYR A 60 0.72 5.21 4.31
C TYR A 60 -0.09 4.54 5.39
N GLN A 61 -0.80 3.48 5.02
CA GLN A 61 -1.42 2.57 5.98
C GLN A 61 -1.14 1.12 5.62
N SER A 62 -0.96 0.28 6.61
CA SER A 62 -0.92 -1.16 6.42
C SER A 62 -1.43 -1.90 7.64
N PHE A 63 -2.05 -3.05 7.38
CA PHE A 63 -2.54 -3.93 8.43
C PHE A 63 -2.80 -5.33 7.86
N CYS A 64 -2.78 -6.31 8.75
CA CYS A 64 -3.14 -7.67 8.44
C CYS A 64 -4.65 -7.77 8.25
N ALA A 65 -5.08 -8.31 7.10
CA ALA A 65 -6.48 -8.59 6.87
C ALA A 65 -7.01 -9.67 7.84
N PRO A 66 -8.33 -9.80 7.99
CA PRO A 66 -8.90 -11.01 8.55
C PRO A 66 -8.46 -12.26 7.73
N PRO A 67 -8.40 -13.44 8.36
CA PRO A 67 -8.24 -14.69 7.63
C PRO A 67 -9.35 -14.91 6.60
N ASP A 68 -9.03 -15.61 5.51
CA ASP A 68 -10.05 -16.07 4.57
C ASP A 68 -11.11 -16.94 5.28
N SER A 69 -12.35 -16.83 4.82
CA SER A 69 -13.48 -17.65 5.22
C SER A 69 -14.33 -18.00 3.99
N ASP A 70 -15.26 -18.95 4.13
CA ASP A 70 -16.12 -19.35 3.01
C ASP A 70 -16.93 -18.18 2.41
N ASP A 71 -17.22 -17.16 3.22
CA ASP A 71 -17.98 -15.96 2.82
C ASP A 71 -17.08 -14.76 2.43
N PHE A 72 -15.77 -14.84 2.66
CA PHE A 72 -14.83 -13.75 2.42
C PHE A 72 -13.45 -14.28 2.02
N HIS A 73 -13.03 -14.00 0.80
CA HIS A 73 -11.70 -14.32 0.30
C HIS A 73 -11.04 -13.08 -0.28
N ILE A 74 -9.79 -12.83 0.12
CA ILE A 74 -8.99 -11.76 -0.46
C ILE A 74 -8.11 -12.34 -1.55
N ASP A 75 -8.08 -11.67 -2.70
CA ASP A 75 -7.18 -12.03 -3.80
C ASP A 75 -5.75 -12.21 -3.30
N THR A 76 -5.08 -13.27 -3.76
CA THR A 76 -3.72 -13.60 -3.32
C THR A 76 -2.71 -12.50 -3.65
N HIS A 77 -2.99 -11.75 -4.71
CA HIS A 77 -2.27 -10.57 -5.14
C HIS A 77 -3.25 -9.66 -5.89
N ARG A 78 -3.35 -8.39 -5.49
CA ARG A 78 -4.13 -7.37 -6.19
C ARG A 78 -3.46 -6.02 -6.00
N VAL A 79 -3.44 -5.23 -7.07
CA VAL A 79 -2.97 -3.85 -7.06
C VAL A 79 -4.08 -3.00 -7.65
N GLU A 80 -4.50 -1.97 -6.93
CA GLU A 80 -5.44 -0.96 -7.39
C GLU A 80 -4.76 0.39 -7.42
N ILE A 81 -5.12 1.18 -8.43
CA ILE A 81 -4.55 2.51 -8.65
C ILE A 81 -5.73 3.43 -8.92
N GLU A 82 -5.91 4.40 -8.05
CA GLU A 82 -6.97 5.40 -8.13
C GLU A 82 -6.39 6.76 -8.51
N GLY A 83 -7.09 7.48 -9.37
CA GLY A 83 -6.65 8.81 -9.77
C GLY A 83 -7.66 9.56 -10.63
N LEU A 84 -7.38 10.84 -10.85
CA LEU A 84 -8.23 11.77 -11.58
C LEU A 84 -7.59 12.14 -12.91
N LEU A 85 -8.36 12.01 -14.00
CA LEU A 85 -7.93 12.42 -15.34
C LEU A 85 -8.64 13.72 -15.75
N TYR A 86 -7.86 14.77 -15.95
CA TYR A 86 -8.36 16.09 -16.36
C TYR A 86 -8.29 16.22 -17.88
N LEU A 87 -9.41 15.90 -18.53
CA LEU A 87 -9.53 15.90 -19.99
C LEU A 87 -9.73 17.30 -20.60
N ASP A 88 -10.05 18.30 -19.79
CA ASP A 88 -10.30 19.68 -20.22
C ASP A 88 -9.04 20.56 -20.18
N LYS A 89 -8.08 20.24 -19.29
CA LYS A 89 -6.77 20.90 -19.21
C LYS A 89 -5.87 20.41 -20.34
N LYS A 90 -5.23 21.34 -21.06
CA LYS A 90 -4.19 21.03 -22.05
C LYS A 90 -2.83 21.54 -21.55
N PRO A 91 -1.79 20.69 -21.48
CA PRO A 91 -1.80 19.25 -21.76
C PRO A 91 -2.71 18.48 -20.78
N TYR A 92 -3.26 17.34 -21.21
CA TYR A 92 -4.06 16.49 -20.32
C TYR A 92 -3.22 16.15 -19.09
N THR A 93 -3.78 16.40 -17.91
CA THR A 93 -3.11 16.13 -16.64
C THR A 93 -3.78 14.96 -15.95
N PHE A 94 -2.99 14.17 -15.23
CA PHE A 94 -3.45 13.10 -14.36
C PHE A 94 -2.95 13.38 -12.95
N GLU A 95 -3.78 13.11 -11.96
CA GLU A 95 -3.41 13.14 -10.54
C GLU A 95 -3.60 11.74 -9.99
N LEU A 96 -2.51 11.13 -9.51
CA LEU A 96 -2.56 9.91 -8.73
C LEU A 96 -3.13 10.24 -7.35
N TRP A 97 -4.12 9.48 -6.91
CA TRP A 97 -4.74 9.68 -5.60
C TRP A 97 -4.30 8.60 -4.63
N GLU A 98 -4.40 7.34 -5.04
CA GLU A 98 -4.17 6.23 -4.12
C GLU A 98 -3.66 4.98 -4.84
N VAL A 99 -2.85 4.19 -4.15
CA VAL A 99 -2.42 2.87 -4.58
C VAL A 99 -2.65 1.86 -3.47
N ASP A 100 -3.44 0.84 -3.76
CA ASP A 100 -3.76 -0.24 -2.83
C ASP A 100 -3.07 -1.52 -3.27
N ILE A 101 -2.38 -2.18 -2.33
CA ILE A 101 -1.68 -3.44 -2.55
C ILE A 101 -2.19 -4.47 -1.55
N TYR A 102 -2.73 -5.55 -2.11
CA TYR A 102 -3.15 -6.75 -1.39
C TYR A 102 -2.10 -7.81 -1.69
N CYS A 103 -1.33 -8.22 -0.68
CA CYS A 103 -0.17 -9.06 -0.90
C CYS A 103 -0.02 -10.18 0.13
N ARG A 104 0.24 -11.39 -0.38
CA ARG A 104 0.66 -12.58 0.36
C ARG A 104 2.13 -12.88 0.06
N ALA A 105 2.99 -11.93 0.43
CA ALA A 105 4.42 -11.97 0.18
C ALA A 105 5.18 -11.28 1.32
N ASP A 106 6.29 -11.87 1.75
CA ASP A 106 7.17 -11.24 2.73
C ASP A 106 7.65 -9.86 2.20
N ASP A 107 7.87 -8.93 3.13
CA ASP A 107 8.32 -7.57 2.84
C ASP A 107 7.35 -6.72 1.98
N CYS A 108 6.10 -7.13 1.81
CA CYS A 108 5.18 -6.42 0.92
C CYS A 108 4.58 -5.12 1.50
N SER A 109 4.79 -4.87 2.79
CA SER A 109 4.47 -3.59 3.46
C SER A 109 5.67 -2.64 3.51
N ARG A 110 6.72 -2.87 2.74
CA ARG A 110 7.84 -1.91 2.67
C ARG A 110 7.42 -0.65 1.90
N PRO A 111 7.56 0.55 2.47
CA PRO A 111 7.18 1.79 1.78
C PRO A 111 7.94 2.01 0.48
N GLU A 112 9.15 1.48 0.39
CA GLU A 112 10.00 1.62 -0.80
C GLU A 112 9.37 1.00 -2.05
N ILE A 113 8.30 0.19 -1.89
CA ILE A 113 7.50 -0.33 -3.01
C ILE A 113 6.80 0.80 -3.79
N PHE A 114 6.52 1.94 -3.13
CA PHE A 114 5.90 3.12 -3.74
C PHE A 114 6.92 4.17 -4.18
N THR A 115 8.22 3.95 -3.96
CA THR A 115 9.25 4.88 -4.44
C THR A 115 9.28 4.87 -5.96
N GLU A 116 9.03 6.04 -6.57
CA GLU A 116 9.13 6.19 -8.03
C GLU A 116 10.52 5.83 -8.53
N VAL A 117 10.57 5.01 -9.59
CA VAL A 117 11.82 4.68 -10.26
C VAL A 117 12.11 5.79 -11.28
N SER A 118 12.86 6.81 -10.86
CA SER A 118 13.33 7.87 -11.77
C SER A 118 14.36 7.32 -12.76
N TYR A 119 14.09 7.44 -14.05
CA TYR A 119 15.00 7.10 -15.16
C TYR A 119 15.83 8.29 -15.62
#